data_AF-A0A1C5DCD4-F1
#
_entry.id   AF-A0A1C5DCD4-F1
#
_cell.length_a   1.000
_cell.length_b   1.000
_cell.length_c   1.000
_cell.angle_alpha   90.00
_cell.angle_beta   90.00
_cell.angle_gamma   90.00
#
_symmetry.space_group_name_H-M   'P 1'
#
loop_
_entity.id
_entity.type
_entity.pdbx_description
1 polymer ?
#
loop_
_entity_poly.entity_id
_entity_poly.type
_entity_poly.pdbx_seq_one_letter_code
_entity_poly.pdbx_strand_id
1 'polypeptide(L)' 'ELSGKRIGILKDTGVVYVKEGGIRAGWVHEYEHAVQIALSGKRIGVLKGDGDARVKEGGLKATWVLEADNVTELALS' A
#
# COMPACT_ATOMS: atom_id res chain seq x y z
N GLU A 1 -11.08 -5.96 11.14
CA GLU A 1 -10.95 -4.76 11.98
C GLU A 1 -10.51 -3.60 11.09
N LEU A 2 -11.31 -2.54 10.93
CA LEU A 2 -10.96 -1.35 10.12
C LEU A 2 -10.09 -0.34 10.91
N SER A 3 -9.55 -0.72 12.07
CA SER A 3 -8.88 0.16 13.06
C SER A 3 -7.49 0.68 12.64
N GLY A 4 -7.14 0.55 11.36
CA GLY A 4 -5.88 1.07 10.85
C GLY A 4 -5.83 2.60 10.98
N LYS A 5 -4.81 3.14 11.64
CA LYS A 5 -4.51 4.59 11.65
C LYS A 5 -3.88 5.06 10.33
N ARG A 6 -4.08 4.30 9.26
CA ARG A 6 -3.44 4.52 7.97
C ARG A 6 -4.44 5.07 6.98
N ILE A 7 -3.98 6.06 6.23
CA ILE A 7 -4.68 6.58 5.06
C ILE A 7 -3.69 6.50 3.91
N GLY A 8 -4.11 5.91 2.81
CA GLY A 8 -3.34 5.79 1.60
C GLY A 8 -4.02 6.52 0.45
N ILE A 9 -3.20 7.06 -0.45
CA ILE A 9 -3.65 7.62 -1.73
C ILE A 9 -2.81 7.01 -2.84
N LEU A 10 -3.44 6.82 -3.99
CA LEU A 10 -2.79 6.51 -5.26
C LEU A 10 -3.00 7.70 -6.18
N LYS A 11 -1.91 8.31 -6.65
CA LYS A 11 -1.96 9.36 -7.67
C LYS A 11 -2.20 8.74 -9.04
N ASP A 12 -2.75 9.52 -9.96
CA ASP A 12 -2.88 9.19 -11.38
C ASP A 12 -1.54 8.88 -12.06
N THR A 13 -0.43 9.41 -11.51
CA THR A 13 0.94 9.08 -11.92
C THR A 13 1.44 7.71 -11.44
N GLY A 14 0.64 6.95 -10.69
CA GLY A 14 1.02 5.66 -10.10
C GLY A 14 1.83 5.76 -8.79
N VAL A 15 1.98 6.95 -8.22
CA VAL A 15 2.74 7.17 -6.98
C VAL A 15 1.82 6.92 -5.77
N VAL A 16 2.28 6.08 -4.84
CA VAL A 16 1.57 5.78 -3.60
C VAL A 16 2.14 6.57 -2.43
N TYR A 17 1.26 7.21 -1.67
CA TYR A 17 1.60 7.79 -0.37
C TYR A 17 0.72 7.21 0.72
N VAL A 18 1.32 6.95 1.89
CA VAL A 18 0.59 6.56 3.10
C VAL A 18 1.01 7.46 4.25
N LYS A 19 0.05 7.85 5.08
CA LYS A 19 0.32 8.43 6.41
C LYS A 19 -0.20 7.51 7.48
N GLU A 20 0.49 7.47 8.61
CA GLU A 20 0.11 6.70 9.79
C GLU A 20 0.04 7.61 11.02
N GLY A 21 -1.07 7.53 11.76
CA GLY A 21 -1.30 8.31 12.97
C GLY A 21 -2.55 9.18 12.88
N GLY A 22 -2.50 10.40 13.44
CA GLY A 22 -3.61 11.34 13.37
C GLY A 22 -3.84 11.89 11.96
N ILE A 23 -5.00 12.53 11.73
CA ILE A 23 -5.37 13.04 10.39
C ILE A 23 -4.37 14.09 9.84
N ARG A 24 -3.59 14.73 10.72
CA ARG A 24 -2.54 15.70 10.38
C ARG A 24 -1.14 15.09 10.22
N ALA A 25 -0.99 13.77 10.33
CA ALA A 25 0.29 13.11 10.10
C ALA A 25 0.83 13.42 8.69
N GLY A 26 2.16 13.51 8.57
CA GLY A 26 2.82 13.70 7.29
C GLY A 26 2.65 12.49 6.37
N TRP A 27 2.56 12.76 5.07
CA TRP A 27 2.56 11.72 4.04
C TRP A 27 3.97 11.15 3.86
N VAL A 28 4.06 9.83 3.74
CA VAL A 28 5.27 9.11 3.40
C VAL A 28 5.09 8.53 2.00
N HIS A 29 6.14 8.65 1.18
CA HIS A 29 6.21 7.99 -0.11
C HIS A 29 6.44 6.49 0.08
N GLU A 30 5.62 5.66 -0.56
CA GLU A 30 5.57 4.22 -0.29
C GLU A 30 5.97 3.37 -1.49
N TYR A 31 5.53 3.77 -2.68
CA TYR A 31 5.70 2.97 -3.89
C TYR A 31 5.52 3.80 -5.16
N GLU A 32 6.10 3.32 -6.25
CA GLU A 32 5.99 3.90 -7.60
C GLU A 32 5.34 2.90 -8.57
N HIS A 33 4.70 3.41 -9.62
CA HIS A 33 4.10 2.59 -10.69
C HIS A 33 3.03 1.58 -10.24
N ALA A 34 2.29 1.90 -9.18
CA ALA A 34 1.13 1.12 -8.76
C ALA A 34 -0.13 1.49 -9.56
N VAL A 35 -1.03 0.52 -9.71
CA VAL A 35 -2.39 0.71 -10.27
C VAL A 35 -3.48 0.54 -9.21
N GLN A 36 -3.15 -0.04 -8.05
CA GLN A 36 -4.05 -0.17 -6.91
C GLN A 36 -3.27 -0.20 -5.59
N ILE A 37 -3.91 0.26 -4.52
CA ILE A 37 -3.42 0.19 -3.14
C ILE A 37 -4.47 -0.52 -2.26
N ALA A 38 -4.00 -1.37 -1.34
CA ALA A 38 -4.82 -2.01 -0.30
C ALA A 38 -4.20 -1.80 1.09
N LEU A 39 -5.04 -1.54 2.09
CA LEU A 39 -4.61 -1.32 3.48
C LEU A 39 -5.42 -2.22 4.42
N SER A 40 -4.74 -2.92 5.33
CA SER A 40 -5.38 -3.62 6.46
C SER A 40 -4.40 -3.71 7.62
N GLY A 41 -4.79 -3.21 8.80
CA GLY A 41 -3.96 -3.19 10.00
C GLY A 41 -2.59 -2.55 9.74
N LYS A 42 -1.52 -3.34 9.94
CA LYS A 42 -0.12 -2.94 9.69
C LYS A 42 0.39 -3.34 8.30
N ARG A 43 -0.46 -3.82 7.41
CA ARG A 43 -0.08 -4.16 6.04
C ARG A 43 -0.40 -3.05 5.06
N ILE A 44 0.49 -2.89 4.08
CA ILE A 44 0.30 -2.05 2.90
C ILE A 44 0.52 -2.97 1.70
N GLY A 45 -0.44 -3.00 0.79
CA GLY A 45 -0.38 -3.72 -0.47
C GLY A 45 -0.42 -2.78 -1.65
N VAL A 46 0.32 -3.11 -2.70
CA VAL A 46 0.26 -2.45 -4.01
C VAL A 46 0.14 -3.51 -5.11
N LEU A 47 -0.69 -3.22 -6.10
CA LEU A 47 -0.73 -3.96 -7.36
C LEU A 47 -0.07 -3.09 -8.43
N LYS A 48 0.84 -3.66 -9.21
CA LYS A 48 1.42 -3.01 -10.39
C LYS A 48 0.67 -3.41 -11.66
N GLY A 49 0.83 -2.60 -12.71
CA GLY A 49 0.21 -2.87 -14.02
C GLY A 49 0.73 -4.10 -14.76
N ASP A 50 1.88 -4.65 -14.33
CA ASP A 50 2.43 -5.92 -14.83
C ASP A 50 1.88 -7.15 -14.08
N GLY A 51 0.97 -6.96 -13.12
CA GLY A 51 0.32 -8.04 -12.37
C GLY A 51 1.07 -8.48 -11.11
N ASP A 52 2.18 -7.83 -10.73
CA ASP A 52 2.82 -8.08 -9.44
C ASP A 52 2.00 -7.48 -8.28
N ALA A 53 1.62 -8.32 -7.32
CA ALA A 53 1.10 -7.90 -6.02
C ALA A 53 2.21 -7.95 -4.97
N ARG A 54 2.56 -6.78 -4.42
CA ARG A 54 3.52 -6.67 -3.32
C ARG A 54 2.85 -6.21 -2.03
N VAL A 55 3.26 -6.80 -0.92
CA VAL A 55 2.78 -6.44 0.41
C VAL A 55 3.98 -6.20 1.32
N LYS A 56 3.84 -5.27 2.25
CA LYS A 56 4.73 -5.16 3.42
C LYS A 56 3.93 -5.14 4.69
N GLU A 57 4.53 -5.64 5.76
CA GLU A 57 3.95 -5.66 7.10
C GLU A 57 4.90 -4.98 8.11
N GLY A 58 4.34 -4.21 9.03
CA GLY A 58 5.11 -3.47 10.04
C GLY A 58 4.98 -1.97 9.83
N GLY A 59 5.98 -1.17 10.23
CA GLY A 59 5.95 0.29 10.05
C GLY A 59 6.09 0.72 8.58
N LEU A 60 5.94 2.02 8.31
CA LEU A 60 6.05 2.59 6.95
C LEU A 60 7.41 2.35 6.28
N LYS A 61 8.46 2.03 7.05
CA LYS A 61 9.80 1.67 6.54
C LYS A 61 10.02 0.17 6.34
N ALA A 62 8.99 -0.67 6.51
CA ALA A 62 9.12 -2.11 6.31
C ALA A 62 9.47 -2.46 4.85
N THR A 63 10.06 -3.63 4.66
CA THR A 63 10.46 -4.14 3.34
C THR A 63 9.27 -4.73 2.61
N TRP A 64 9.21 -4.51 1.30
CA TRP A 64 8.21 -5.11 0.41
C TRP A 64 8.54 -6.57 0.09
N VAL A 65 7.51 -7.41 0.08
CA VAL A 65 7.53 -8.81 -0.31
C VAL A 65 6.62 -8.98 -1.53
N LEU A 66 7.05 -9.78 -2.51
CA LEU A 66 6.20 -10.22 -3.61
C LEU A 66 5.33 -11.38 -3.10
N GLU A 67 4.01 -11.19 -3.09
CA GLU A 67 3.06 -12.21 -2.65
C GLU A 67 2.54 -13.05 -3.83
N ALA A 68 2.36 -12.40 -4.99
CA ALA A 68 1.93 -13.05 -6.22
C ALA A 68 2.33 -12.23 -7.45
N ASP A 69 2.44 -12.90 -8.60
CA ASP A 69 2.56 -12.30 -9.92
C ASP A 69 1.35 -12.69 -10.79
N ASN A 70 1.20 -12.04 -11.96
CA ASN A 70 0.13 -12.32 -12.92
C ASN A 70 -1.30 -12.21 -12.33
N VAL A 71 -1.54 -11.33 -11.35
CA VAL A 71 -2.86 -11.09 -10.75
C VAL A 71 -3.48 -9.78 -11.23
N THR A 72 -4.81 -9.68 -11.11
CA THR A 72 -5.57 -8.48 -11.50
C THR A 72 -6.15 -7.72 -10.31
N GLU A 73 -6.10 -8.28 -9.11
CA GLU A 73 -6.67 -7.69 -7.89
C GLU A 73 -5.84 -8.04 -6.65
N LEU A 74 -5.75 -7.08 -5.72
CA LEU A 74 -5.15 -7.28 -4.40
C LEU A 74 -6.07 -6.72 -3.30
N ALA A 75 -6.57 -7.59 -2.43
CA ALA A 75 -7.31 -7.22 -1.23
C ALA A 75 -6.60 -7.75 0.03
N LEU A 76 -6.67 -7.00 1.13
CA LEU A 76 -6.09 -7.38 2.42
C LEU A 76 -7.17 -7.36 3.52
N SER A 77 -7.15 -8.33 4.43
CA SER A 77 -8.15 -8.51 5.51
C SER A 77 -7.56 -8.45 6.91
#